data_AF-A0A7S4KB76-F1
#
_entry.id   AF-A0A7S4KB76-F1
#
_cell.length_a   1.000
_cell.length_b   1.000
_cell.length_c   1.000
_cell.angle_alpha   90.00
_cell.angle_beta   90.00
_cell.angle_gamma   90.00
#
_symmetry.space_group_name_H-M   'P 1'
#
loop_
_entity.id
_entity.type
_entity.pdbx_description
1 polymer ?
#
loop_
_entity_poly.entity_id
_entity_poly.type
_entity_poly.pdbx_seq_one_letter_code
_entity_poly.pdbx_strand_id
1 'polypeptide(L)'
;HQQQQQQHHHHHHQHEPYPQPALDLSTLIFATFLDFLQFYTKEYNFVTAQKQYISTKKGASLPLPPNWHDDTATKFPENCVLNIEDPLETRTNLGRSVTLKNICCISNAFQRSYRVLSTGKCTITFLLG
;
A
#
# COMPACT_ATOMS: atom_id res chain seq x y z
N HIS A 1 45.69 1.24 60.30
CA HIS A 1 45.15 1.69 59.01
C HIS A 1 44.05 0.72 58.60
N GLN A 2 42.78 1.09 58.79
CA GLN A 2 41.62 0.29 58.37
C GLN A 2 41.00 0.96 57.14
N GLN A 3 41.09 0.30 55.99
CA GLN A 3 40.40 0.70 54.77
C GLN A 3 38.94 0.23 54.85
N GLN A 4 38.01 1.18 54.82
CA GLN A 4 36.58 0.95 54.58
C GLN A 4 36.38 0.69 53.08
N GLN A 5 35.86 -0.48 52.71
CA GLN A 5 35.26 -0.71 51.40
C GLN A 5 33.77 -0.40 51.48
N GLN A 6 33.36 0.73 50.89
CA GLN A 6 31.97 1.03 50.59
C GLN A 6 31.56 0.27 49.33
N GLN A 7 30.61 -0.65 49.46
CA GLN A 7 29.93 -1.27 48.32
C GLN A 7 28.84 -0.31 47.80
N HIS A 8 29.10 0.34 46.67
CA HIS A 8 28.08 1.04 45.89
C HIS A 8 27.17 0.02 45.17
N HIS A 9 25.94 -0.17 45.67
CA HIS A 9 24.88 -0.82 44.90
C HIS A 9 24.35 0.15 43.84
N HIS A 10 24.75 -0.04 42.59
CA HIS A 10 24.07 0.55 41.43
C HIS A 10 22.77 -0.23 41.16
N HIS A 11 21.62 0.36 41.46
CA HIS A 11 20.35 -0.11 40.92
C HIS A 11 20.26 0.31 39.44
N HIS A 12 20.59 -0.63 38.55
CA HIS A 12 20.17 -0.54 37.16
C HIS A 12 18.66 -0.80 37.10
N HIS A 13 17.87 0.28 37.04
CA HIS A 13 16.51 0.18 36.53
C HIS A 13 16.59 -0.16 35.04
N GLN A 14 16.45 -1.44 34.73
CA GLN A 14 16.12 -1.88 33.38
C GLN A 14 14.70 -1.36 33.08
N HIS A 15 14.62 -0.35 32.22
CA HIS A 15 13.36 -0.03 31.54
C HIS A 15 13.04 -1.23 30.64
N GLU A 16 12.14 -2.11 31.08
CA GLU A 16 11.50 -3.03 30.15
C GLU A 16 10.80 -2.19 29.07
N PRO A 17 11.01 -2.49 27.77
CA PRO A 17 10.29 -1.80 26.73
C PRO A 17 8.81 -2.07 26.95
N TYR A 18 8.04 -1.00 27.17
CA TYR A 18 6.58 -1.08 27.28
C TYR A 18 6.07 -1.92 26.10
N PRO A 19 5.33 -3.02 26.37
CA PRO A 19 4.77 -3.82 25.29
C PRO A 19 3.86 -2.90 24.47
N GLN A 20 4.23 -2.67 23.20
CA GLN A 20 3.35 -1.93 22.31
C GLN A 20 2.05 -2.73 22.19
N PRO A 21 0.88 -2.10 22.40
CA PRO A 21 -0.37 -2.80 22.23
C PRO A 21 -0.43 -3.29 20.79
N ALA A 22 -0.50 -4.62 20.62
CA ALA A 22 -0.75 -5.21 19.32
C ALA A 22 -2.07 -4.64 18.81
N LEU A 23 -2.03 -3.98 17.64
CA LEU A 23 -3.24 -3.54 16.95
C LEU A 23 -4.10 -4.79 16.73
N ASP A 24 -5.37 -4.74 17.14
CA ASP A 24 -6.30 -5.80 16.82
C ASP A 24 -6.48 -5.91 15.29
N LEU A 25 -6.86 -7.08 14.82
CA LEU A 25 -6.97 -7.38 13.39
C LEU A 25 -7.92 -6.40 12.65
N SER A 26 -9.00 -5.95 13.31
CA SER A 26 -9.94 -5.00 12.71
C SER A 26 -9.28 -3.63 12.50
N THR A 27 -8.55 -3.16 13.51
CA THR A 27 -7.79 -1.90 13.40
C THR A 27 -6.71 -1.99 12.33
N LEU A 28 -6.01 -3.12 12.20
CA LEU A 28 -5.03 -3.35 11.14
C LEU A 28 -5.66 -3.32 9.74
N ILE A 29 -6.79 -4.03 9.55
CA ILE A 29 -7.52 -4.05 8.28
C ILE A 29 -8.00 -2.64 7.93
N PHE A 30 -8.55 -1.91 8.89
CA PHE A 30 -9.04 -0.55 8.68
C PHE A 30 -7.91 0.41 8.31
N ALA A 31 -6.78 0.36 9.02
CA ALA A 31 -5.60 1.17 8.71
C ALA A 31 -5.07 0.85 7.30
N THR A 32 -4.92 -0.44 6.97
CA THR A 32 -4.48 -0.88 5.64
C THR A 32 -5.42 -0.40 4.54
N PHE A 33 -6.73 -0.42 4.78
CA PHE A 33 -7.72 0.08 3.83
C PHE A 33 -7.64 1.60 3.66
N LEU A 34 -7.43 2.36 4.74
CA LEU A 34 -7.21 3.80 4.67
C LEU A 34 -5.94 4.15 3.89
N ASP A 35 -4.83 3.43 4.13
CA ASP A 35 -3.58 3.61 3.40
C ASP A 35 -3.76 3.32 1.90
N PHE A 36 -4.50 2.27 1.54
CA PHE A 36 -4.86 1.98 0.16
C PHE A 36 -5.63 3.14 -0.49
N LEU A 37 -6.65 3.67 0.18
CA LEU A 37 -7.41 4.81 -0.35
C LEU A 37 -6.55 6.07 -0.48
N GLN A 38 -5.64 6.30 0.47
CA GLN A 38 -4.73 7.43 0.45
C GLN A 38 -3.76 7.35 -0.73
N PHE A 39 -3.17 6.17 -0.97
CA PHE A 39 -2.22 5.95 -2.05
C PHE A 39 -2.81 6.34 -3.41
N TYR A 40 -4.00 5.84 -3.75
CA TYR A 40 -4.65 6.12 -5.03
C TYR A 40 -5.26 7.52 -5.16
N THR A 41 -5.26 8.31 -4.08
CA THR A 41 -5.80 9.69 -4.09
C THR A 41 -4.72 10.76 -4.07
N LYS A 42 -3.56 10.47 -3.48
CA LYS A 42 -2.48 11.47 -3.30
C LYS A 42 -1.17 11.09 -3.98
N GLU A 43 -0.88 9.81 -4.12
CA GLU A 43 0.48 9.34 -4.44
C GLU A 43 0.56 8.69 -5.83
N TYR A 44 -0.49 8.01 -6.26
CA TYR A 44 -0.49 7.35 -7.55
C TYR A 44 -0.57 8.35 -8.71
N ASN A 45 0.55 8.55 -9.39
CA ASN A 45 0.64 9.40 -10.57
C ASN A 45 0.44 8.57 -11.85
N PHE A 46 -0.71 8.77 -12.50
CA PHE A 46 -1.08 8.08 -13.74
C PHE A 46 -0.14 8.39 -14.92
N VAL A 47 0.54 9.53 -14.92
CA VAL A 47 1.51 9.89 -15.97
C VAL A 47 2.75 9.02 -15.85
N THR A 48 3.24 8.79 -14.63
CA THR A 48 4.37 7.88 -14.40
C THR A 48 3.97 6.40 -14.52
N ALA A 49 2.69 6.09 -14.27
CA ALA A 49 2.15 4.74 -14.40
C ALA A 49 2.20 4.19 -15.84
N GLN A 50 2.23 5.05 -16.87
CA GLN A 50 2.39 4.61 -18.26
C GLN A 50 3.74 3.92 -18.50
N LYS A 51 4.78 4.30 -17.75
CA LYS A 51 6.15 3.76 -17.89
C LYS A 51 6.46 2.65 -16.88
N GLN A 52 5.49 2.29 -16.06
CA GLN A 52 5.63 1.29 -15.01
C GLN A 52 4.49 0.28 -15.11
N TYR A 53 4.64 -0.84 -14.42
CA TYR A 53 3.56 -1.79 -14.21
C TYR A 53 3.63 -2.37 -12.81
N ILE A 54 2.46 -2.72 -12.28
CA ILE A 54 2.34 -3.46 -11.02
C ILE A 54 2.58 -4.93 -11.35
N SER A 55 3.73 -5.46 -10.97
CA SER A 55 4.00 -6.89 -11.07
C SER A 55 3.36 -7.61 -9.89
N THR A 56 2.26 -8.31 -10.15
CA THR A 56 1.58 -9.14 -9.14
C THR A 56 2.48 -10.28 -8.65
N LYS A 57 3.37 -10.80 -9.51
CA LYS A 57 4.35 -11.85 -9.17
C LYS A 57 5.43 -11.36 -8.20
N LYS A 58 5.84 -10.09 -8.31
CA LYS A 58 6.89 -9.52 -7.43
C LYS A 58 6.33 -8.64 -6.31
N GLY A 59 5.02 -8.35 -6.31
CA GLY A 59 4.39 -7.46 -5.34
C GLY A 59 4.94 -6.02 -5.39
N ALA A 60 5.37 -5.55 -6.56
CA ALA A 60 6.06 -4.26 -6.69
C ALA A 60 5.72 -3.54 -8.00
N SER A 61 5.84 -2.21 -8.01
CA SER A 61 5.88 -1.43 -9.23
C SER A 61 7.26 -1.55 -9.88
N LEU A 62 7.30 -1.90 -11.16
CA LEU A 62 8.51 -2.11 -11.93
C LEU A 62 8.48 -1.26 -13.20
N PRO A 63 9.63 -0.84 -13.74
CA PRO A 63 9.69 -0.23 -15.07
C PRO A 63 9.09 -1.18 -16.12
N LEU A 64 8.25 -0.65 -17.00
CA LEU A 64 7.67 -1.43 -18.10
C LEU A 64 8.78 -1.75 -19.12
N PRO A 65 9.05 -3.05 -19.41
CA PRO A 65 10.10 -3.40 -20.36
C PRO A 65 9.77 -2.86 -21.76
N PRO A 66 10.74 -2.26 -22.49
CA PRO A 66 10.47 -1.67 -23.80
C PRO A 66 9.88 -2.66 -24.82
N ASN A 67 10.22 -3.96 -24.69
CA ASN A 67 9.75 -5.03 -25.56
C ASN A 67 8.37 -5.61 -25.16
N TRP A 68 7.70 -5.02 -24.17
CA TRP A 68 6.35 -5.42 -23.76
C TRP A 68 5.27 -4.52 -24.34
N HIS A 69 5.66 -3.35 -24.88
CA HIS A 69 4.76 -2.49 -25.64
C HIS A 69 4.27 -3.24 -26.87
N ASP A 70 2.97 -3.53 -26.88
CA ASP A 70 2.32 -4.27 -27.95
C ASP A 70 0.81 -3.96 -27.91
N ASP A 71 0.29 -3.46 -29.03
CA ASP A 71 -1.10 -3.03 -29.17
C ASP A 71 -2.09 -4.18 -29.42
N THR A 72 -1.64 -5.44 -29.32
CA THR A 72 -2.53 -6.61 -29.38
C THR A 72 -3.48 -6.70 -28.18
N ALA A 73 -4.59 -7.41 -28.38
CA ALA A 73 -5.75 -7.41 -27.49
C ALA A 73 -5.51 -7.87 -26.04
N THR A 74 -4.33 -8.40 -25.69
CA THR A 74 -4.01 -8.92 -24.34
C THR A 74 -2.82 -8.26 -23.67
N LYS A 75 -2.06 -7.40 -24.37
CA LYS A 75 -0.74 -6.95 -23.90
C LYS A 75 -0.74 -5.54 -23.31
N PHE A 76 0.45 -4.94 -23.15
CA PHE A 76 0.67 -3.61 -22.57
C PHE A 76 0.70 -2.56 -23.68
N PRO A 77 -0.41 -1.89 -24.01
CA PRO A 77 -0.41 -0.87 -25.07
C PRO A 77 0.34 0.39 -24.60
N GLU A 78 0.94 1.13 -25.53
CA GLU A 78 1.76 2.31 -25.22
C GLU A 78 1.00 3.38 -24.40
N ASN A 79 -0.31 3.51 -24.64
CA ASN A 79 -1.16 4.53 -24.02
C ASN A 79 -2.02 3.99 -22.87
N CYS A 80 -1.64 2.86 -22.27
CA CYS A 80 -2.38 2.32 -21.15
C CYS A 80 -2.26 3.21 -19.91
N VAL A 81 -3.38 3.52 -19.27
CA VAL A 81 -3.38 4.32 -18.02
C VAL A 81 -3.20 3.47 -16.76
N LEU A 82 -3.32 2.15 -16.87
CA LEU A 82 -3.14 1.22 -15.77
C LEU A 82 -2.52 -0.09 -16.27
N ASN A 83 -1.31 -0.37 -15.79
CA ASN A 83 -0.55 -1.55 -16.17
C ASN A 83 -0.45 -2.50 -14.97
N ILE A 84 -1.17 -3.63 -15.02
CA ILE A 84 -1.15 -4.67 -13.98
C ILE A 84 -0.83 -5.99 -14.66
N GLU A 85 0.26 -6.63 -14.26
CA GLU A 85 0.65 -7.95 -14.76
C GLU A 85 -0.30 -9.02 -14.24
N ASP A 86 -0.76 -9.88 -15.15
CA ASP A 86 -1.46 -11.11 -14.77
C ASP A 86 -0.52 -12.05 -13.97
N PRO A 87 -0.96 -12.57 -12.81
CA PRO A 87 -0.13 -13.42 -11.96
C PRO A 87 0.25 -14.76 -12.62
N LEU A 88 -0.54 -15.24 -13.58
CA LEU A 88 -0.37 -16.50 -14.29
C LEU A 88 0.27 -16.30 -15.67
N GLU A 89 -0.16 -15.27 -16.39
CA GLU A 89 0.28 -15.01 -17.77
C GLU A 89 1.26 -13.85 -17.86
N THR A 90 2.51 -14.15 -18.19
CA THR A 90 3.51 -13.10 -18.45
C THR A 90 3.10 -12.29 -19.69
N ARG A 91 3.23 -10.97 -19.61
CA ARG A 91 2.87 -9.99 -20.67
C ARG A 91 1.37 -9.78 -20.88
N THR A 92 0.50 -10.38 -20.07
CA THR A 92 -0.92 -10.02 -20.06
C THR A 92 -1.14 -8.84 -19.13
N ASN A 93 -1.71 -7.75 -19.65
CA ASN A 93 -2.10 -6.58 -18.86
C ASN A 93 -3.58 -6.65 -18.49
N LEU A 94 -3.87 -6.76 -17.19
CA LEU A 94 -5.22 -6.78 -16.63
C LEU A 94 -5.87 -5.39 -16.61
N GLY A 95 -5.08 -4.32 -16.59
CA GLY A 95 -5.55 -2.93 -16.59
C GLY A 95 -5.80 -2.36 -17.99
N ARG A 96 -5.56 -3.12 -19.07
CA ARG A 96 -5.57 -2.62 -20.47
C ARG A 96 -6.85 -1.90 -20.90
N SER A 97 -8.00 -2.35 -20.40
CA SER A 97 -9.32 -1.80 -20.75
C SER A 97 -9.73 -0.61 -19.88
N VAL A 98 -8.92 -0.28 -18.87
CA VAL A 98 -9.17 0.87 -18.00
C VAL A 98 -8.85 2.14 -18.77
N THR A 99 -9.80 3.06 -18.79
CA THR A 99 -9.63 4.37 -19.42
C THR A 99 -9.29 5.44 -18.38
N LEU A 100 -8.78 6.58 -18.84
CA LEU A 100 -8.56 7.75 -17.97
C LEU A 100 -9.85 8.17 -17.24
N LYS A 101 -11.02 8.05 -17.90
CA LYS A 101 -12.31 8.33 -17.28
C LYS A 101 -12.60 7.36 -16.13
N ASN A 102 -12.34 6.06 -16.30
CA ASN A 102 -12.50 5.07 -15.22
C ASN A 102 -11.62 5.43 -14.02
N ILE A 103 -10.37 5.80 -14.29
CA ILE A 103 -9.41 6.26 -13.28
C ILE A 103 -9.88 7.51 -12.56
N CYS A 104 -10.29 8.57 -13.27
CA CYS A 104 -10.76 9.79 -12.61
C CYS A 104 -11.99 9.52 -11.73
N CYS A 105 -12.91 8.67 -12.19
CA CYS A 105 -14.07 8.26 -11.40
C CYS A 105 -13.65 7.52 -10.12
N ILE A 106 -12.72 6.55 -10.22
CA ILE A 106 -12.31 5.75 -9.06
C ILE A 106 -11.50 6.57 -8.06
N SER A 107 -10.59 7.44 -8.52
CA SER A 107 -9.83 8.34 -7.66
C SER A 107 -10.76 9.31 -6.91
N ASN A 108 -11.78 9.86 -7.58
CA ASN A 108 -12.78 10.69 -6.91
C ASN A 108 -13.58 9.92 -5.86
N ALA A 109 -13.96 8.67 -6.15
CA ALA A 109 -14.65 7.81 -5.20
C ALA A 109 -13.76 7.52 -3.99
N PHE A 110 -12.50 7.13 -4.20
CA PHE A 110 -11.54 6.88 -3.14
C PHE A 110 -11.27 8.12 -2.29
N GLN A 111 -11.18 9.31 -2.90
CA GLN A 111 -10.95 10.56 -2.17
C GLN A 111 -12.13 10.88 -1.24
N ARG A 112 -13.36 10.67 -1.71
CA ARG A 112 -14.57 10.83 -0.89
C ARG A 112 -14.60 9.81 0.25
N SER A 113 -14.34 8.54 -0.05
CA SER A 113 -14.30 7.48 0.95
C SER A 113 -13.25 7.75 2.02
N TYR A 114 -12.02 8.10 1.63
CA TYR A 114 -10.94 8.44 2.55
C TYR A 114 -11.35 9.61 3.44
N ARG A 115 -11.93 10.68 2.88
CA ARG A 115 -12.37 11.84 3.66
C ARG A 115 -13.43 11.47 4.70
N VAL A 116 -14.38 10.60 4.37
CA VAL A 116 -15.41 10.17 5.32
C VAL A 116 -14.80 9.29 6.42
N LEU A 117 -14.00 8.29 6.03
CA LEU A 117 -13.46 7.30 6.95
C LEU A 117 -12.38 7.86 7.88
N SER A 118 -11.53 8.76 7.39
CA SER A 118 -10.49 9.42 8.20
C SER A 118 -11.04 10.34 9.30
N THR A 119 -12.33 10.70 9.26
CA THR A 119 -12.95 11.53 10.31
C THR A 119 -13.29 10.76 11.58
N GLY A 120 -13.20 9.42 11.55
CA GLY A 120 -13.62 8.56 12.67
C GLY A 120 -15.13 8.53 12.92
N LYS A 121 -15.94 9.18 12.07
CA LYS A 121 -17.41 9.25 12.20
C LYS A 121 -18.14 8.09 11.51
N CYS A 122 -17.40 7.21 10.84
CA CYS A 122 -17.95 6.09 10.10
C CYS A 122 -17.24 4.82 10.54
N THR A 123 -18.01 3.84 11.00
CA THR A 123 -17.53 2.51 11.36
C THR A 123 -17.73 1.58 10.18
N ILE A 124 -16.65 1.00 9.66
CA ILE A 124 -16.73 -0.13 8.73
C ILE A 124 -16.62 -1.41 9.55
N THR A 125 -17.61 -2.29 9.44
CA THR A 125 -17.55 -3.63 10.00
C THR A 125 -17.05 -4.59 8.92
N PHE A 126 -15.86 -5.15 9.13
CA PHE A 126 -15.34 -6.22 8.28
C PHE A 126 -15.92 -7.55 8.77
N LEU A 127 -16.76 -8.20 7.95
CA LEU A 127 -17.19 -9.57 8.20
C LEU A 127 -16.09 -10.50 7.68
N LEU A 128 -15.28 -11.02 8.59
CA LEU A 128 -14.31 -12.08 8.28
C LEU A 128 -15.08 -13.40 8.31
N GLY A 129 -15.26 -14.02 7.14
CA GLY A 129 -15.90 -15.32 6.94
C GLY A 129 -14.91 -16.48 7.03
#